data_AF-A0A967Y1G5-F1
#
_entry.id   AF-A0A967Y1G5-F1
#
_cell.length_a   1.000
_cell.length_b   1.000
_cell.length_c   1.000
_cell.angle_alpha   90.00
_cell.angle_beta   90.00
_cell.angle_gamma   90.00
#
_symmetry.space_group_name_H-M   'P 1'
#
loop_
_entity.id
_entity.type
_entity.pdbx_description
1 polymer ?
#
loop_
_entity_poly.entity_id
_entity_poly.type
_entity_poly.pdbx_seq_one_letter_code
_entity_poly.pdbx_strand_id
1 'polypeptide(L)' 'MSDKIYLTDEQIEKITSVIDSLDTKERHIVEEMLERIKSGGIYETELERELAKLRSEYLISDIDRRNIEEAIFGKD' A
#
# COMPACT_ATOMS: atom_id res chain seq x y z
N MET A 1 -14.49 11.35 -13.12
CA MET A 1 -14.40 10.56 -11.87
C MET A 1 -13.25 9.62 -12.07
N SER A 2 -12.24 9.60 -11.20
CA SER A 2 -11.23 8.54 -11.26
C SER A 2 -11.89 7.23 -10.86
N ASP A 3 -11.60 6.15 -11.57
CA ASP A 3 -12.13 4.84 -11.23
C ASP A 3 -11.45 4.31 -9.97
N LYS A 4 -12.17 3.48 -9.20
CA LYS A 4 -11.58 2.77 -8.08
C LYS A 4 -10.64 1.69 -8.59
N ILE A 5 -9.46 1.63 -7.99
CA ILE A 5 -8.47 0.58 -8.21
C ILE A 5 -8.78 -0.57 -7.26
N TYR A 6 -8.78 -1.77 -7.80
CA TYR A 6 -8.84 -3.01 -7.05
C TYR A 6 -7.50 -3.70 -7.21
N LEU A 7 -6.88 -4.09 -6.10
CA LEU A 7 -5.63 -4.83 -6.15
C LEU A 7 -5.92 -6.29 -6.49
N THR A 8 -5.11 -6.84 -7.41
CA THR A 8 -5.09 -8.28 -7.64
C THR A 8 -4.39 -8.99 -6.49
N ASP A 9 -4.63 -10.30 -6.33
CA ASP A 9 -3.92 -11.08 -5.31
C ASP A 9 -2.39 -11.04 -5.52
N GLU A 10 -1.90 -10.97 -6.76
CA GLU A 10 -0.48 -10.81 -7.07
C GLU A 10 0.07 -9.45 -6.57
N GLN A 11 -0.68 -8.36 -6.74
CA GLN A 11 -0.27 -7.05 -6.24
C GLN A 11 -0.24 -7.02 -4.71
N ILE A 12 -1.22 -7.68 -4.07
CA ILE A 12 -1.25 -7.83 -2.62
C ILE A 12 -0.04 -8.63 -2.15
N GLU A 13 0.28 -9.76 -2.76
CA GLU A 13 1.47 -10.56 -2.41
C GLU A 13 2.77 -9.77 -2.55
N LYS A 14 2.92 -8.97 -3.63
CA LYS A 14 4.08 -8.09 -3.81
C LYS A 14 4.18 -7.08 -2.68
N ILE A 15 3.09 -6.42 -2.32
CA ILE A 15 3.08 -5.44 -1.23
C ILE A 15 3.38 -6.12 0.10
N THR A 16 2.78 -7.28 0.38
CA THR A 16 3.05 -8.07 1.59
C THR A 16 4.53 -8.45 1.68
N SER A 17 5.16 -8.83 0.56
CA SER A 17 6.60 -9.12 0.53
C SER A 17 7.47 -7.88 0.78
N VAL A 18 7.02 -6.69 0.38
CA VAL A 18 7.73 -5.43 0.65
C VAL A 18 7.67 -5.09 2.13
N ILE A 19 6.53 -5.34 2.78
CA ILE A 19 6.32 -5.00 4.19
C ILE A 19 6.72 -6.11 5.17
N ASP A 20 7.15 -7.27 4.69
CA ASP A 20 7.59 -8.38 5.53
C ASP A 20 8.83 -8.04 6.37
N SER A 21 9.56 -6.98 5.98
CA SER A 21 10.67 -6.41 6.75
C SER A 21 10.26 -5.34 7.78
N LEU A 22 8.98 -4.97 7.86
CA LEU A 22 8.48 -4.02 8.88
C LEU A 22 8.29 -4.70 10.24
N ASP A 23 8.33 -3.90 11.31
CA ASP A 23 8.01 -4.41 12.64
C ASP A 23 6.53 -4.87 12.70
N THR A 24 6.23 -5.81 13.59
CA THR A 24 4.91 -6.48 13.66
C THR A 24 3.72 -5.51 13.80
N LYS A 25 3.94 -4.36 14.45
CA LYS A 25 2.91 -3.31 14.59
C LYS A 25 2.67 -2.53 13.29
N GLU A 26 3.72 -2.24 12.54
CA GLU A 26 3.67 -1.47 11.30
C GLU A 26 3.07 -2.31 10.17
N ARG A 27 3.46 -3.59 10.12
CA ARG A 27 2.88 -4.60 9.23
C ARG A 27 1.36 -4.65 9.32
N HIS A 28 0.80 -4.69 10.53
CA HIS A 28 -0.64 -4.79 10.73
C HIS A 28 -1.41 -3.62 10.12
N ILE A 29 -0.86 -2.40 10.20
CA ILE A 29 -1.49 -1.20 9.65
C ILE A 29 -1.54 -1.26 8.13
N VAL A 30 -0.47 -1.75 7.49
CA VAL A 30 -0.46 -1.92 6.03
C VAL A 30 -1.38 -3.06 5.61
N GLU A 31 -1.45 -4.16 6.36
CA GLU A 31 -2.40 -5.25 6.11
C GLU A 31 -3.86 -4.77 6.20
N GLU A 32 -4.23 -3.97 7.21
CA GLU A 32 -5.57 -3.36 7.28
C GLU A 32 -5.88 -2.47 6.06
N MET A 33 -4.90 -1.68 5.61
CA MET A 33 -5.03 -0.87 4.40
C MET A 33 -5.30 -1.78 3.18
N LEU A 34 -4.53 -2.86 3.01
CA LEU A 34 -4.72 -3.80 1.90
C LEU A 34 -6.08 -4.49 1.93
N GLU A 35 -6.57 -4.90 3.11
CA GLU A 35 -7.91 -5.50 3.23
C GLU A 35 -9.03 -4.51 2.86
N ARG A 36 -8.90 -3.24 3.26
CA ARG A 36 -9.84 -2.18 2.84
C ARG A 36 -9.85 -2.02 1.32
N ILE A 37 -8.68 -2.04 0.69
CA ILE A 37 -8.58 -1.94 -0.76
C ILE A 37 -9.18 -3.17 -1.44
N LYS A 38 -8.90 -4.38 -0.92
CA LYS A 38 -9.43 -5.64 -1.46
C LYS A 38 -10.96 -5.72 -1.39
N SER A 39 -11.55 -5.20 -0.30
CA SER A 39 -13.00 -5.26 -0.07
C SER A 39 -13.80 -4.17 -0.80
N GLY A 40 -13.25 -2.95 -0.92
CA GLY A 40 -14.02 -1.78 -1.36
C GLY A 40 -13.46 -1.04 -2.58
N GLY A 41 -12.24 -1.39 -3.02
CA GLY A 41 -11.43 -0.60 -3.95
C GLY A 41 -10.99 0.74 -3.35
N ILE A 42 -9.94 1.34 -3.91
CA ILE A 42 -9.40 2.64 -3.46
C ILE A 42 -9.17 3.56 -4.64
N TYR A 43 -9.33 4.87 -4.45
CA TYR A 43 -8.92 5.84 -5.47
C TYR A 43 -7.40 6.05 -5.41
N GLU A 44 -6.73 6.24 -6.55
CA GLU A 44 -5.28 6.52 -6.62
C GLU A 44 -4.86 7.63 -5.65
N THR A 45 -5.59 8.76 -5.65
CA THR A 45 -5.30 9.89 -4.76
C THR A 45 -5.51 9.58 -3.27
N GLU A 46 -6.38 8.63 -2.94
CA GLU A 46 -6.62 8.20 -1.55
C GLU A 46 -5.48 7.28 -1.10
N LEU A 47 -5.05 6.37 -1.96
CA LEU A 47 -3.89 5.51 -1.74
C LEU A 47 -2.61 6.33 -1.56
N GLU A 48 -2.33 7.29 -2.44
CA GLU A 48 -1.18 8.20 -2.31
C GLU A 48 -1.17 8.93 -0.96
N ARG A 49 -2.35 9.35 -0.47
CA ARG A 49 -2.49 10.00 0.84
C ARG A 49 -2.24 9.03 1.99
N GLU A 50 -2.78 7.82 1.94
CA GLU A 50 -2.56 6.78 2.95
C GLU A 50 -1.05 6.44 3.03
N LEU A 51 -0.39 6.21 1.89
CA LEU A 51 1.04 5.94 1.84
C LEU A 51 1.89 7.13 2.34
N ALA A 52 1.52 8.35 1.97
CA ALA A 52 2.18 9.56 2.49
C ALA A 52 2.02 9.69 4.01
N LYS A 53 0.84 9.34 4.54
CA LYS A 53 0.57 9.35 5.99
C LYS A 53 1.42 8.32 6.71
N LEU A 54 1.46 7.07 6.24
CA LEU A 54 2.28 6.00 6.82
C LEU A 54 3.75 6.41 6.88
N ARG A 55 4.27 7.04 5.82
CA ARG A 55 5.63 7.58 5.79
C ARG A 55 5.83 8.71 6.81
N SER A 56 4.87 9.64 6.91
CA SER A 56 4.97 10.77 7.86
C SER A 56 4.95 10.33 9.33
N GLU A 57 4.34 9.18 9.60
CA GLU A 57 4.30 8.53 10.91
C GLU A 57 5.51 7.59 11.14
N TYR A 58 6.46 7.55 10.19
CA TYR A 58 7.65 6.68 10.19
C TYR A 58 7.32 5.17 10.23
N LEU A 59 6.13 4.79 9.81
CA LEU A 59 5.68 3.38 9.79
C LEU A 59 6.21 2.62 8.57
N ILE A 60 6.56 3.34 7.50
CA ILE A 60 7.21 2.81 6.30
C ILE A 60 8.34 3.76 5.87
N SER A 61 9.41 3.22 5.29
CA SER A 61 10.47 4.04 4.70
C SER A 61 10.03 4.63 3.34
N ASP A 62 10.82 5.57 2.81
CA ASP A 62 10.57 6.09 1.45
C ASP A 62 10.81 5.02 0.36
N ILE A 63 11.66 4.03 0.64
CA ILE A 63 11.88 2.88 -0.24
C ILE A 63 10.64 2.00 -0.24
N ASP A 64 10.08 1.69 0.93
CA ASP A 64 8.86 0.88 1.05
C ASP A 64 7.69 1.56 0.34
N ARG A 65 7.52 2.88 0.54
CA ARG A 65 6.51 3.67 -0.18
C ARG A 65 6.64 3.49 -1.70
N ARG A 66 7.85 3.65 -2.25
CA ARG A 66 8.09 3.49 -3.69
C ARG A 66 7.80 2.08 -4.18
N ASN A 67 8.27 1.06 -3.45
CA ASN A 67 8.02 -0.33 -3.81
C ASN A 67 6.51 -0.66 -3.80
N ILE A 68 5.74 -0.08 -2.88
CA ILE A 68 4.27 -0.22 -2.83
C ILE A 68 3.62 0.50 -4.03
N GLU A 69 4.04 1.73 -4.32
CA GLU A 69 3.55 2.48 -5.49
C GLU A 69 3.87 1.75 -6.80
N GLU A 70 5.06 1.17 -6.93
CA GLU A 70 5.48 0.36 -8.08
C GLU A 70 4.64 -0.92 -8.20
N ALA A 71 4.40 -1.64 -7.09
CA ALA A 71 3.56 -2.83 -7.09
C ALA A 71 2.12 -2.56 -7.52
N ILE A 72 1.59 -1.37 -7.20
CA ILE A 72 0.20 -1.01 -7.49
C ILE A 72 0.03 -0.38 -8.87
N PHE A 73 0.90 0.56 -9.22
CA PHE A 73 0.76 1.38 -10.42
C PHE A 73 1.68 0.94 -11.58
N GLY A 74 2.66 0.06 -11.33
CA GLY A 74 3.67 -0.31 -12.31
C GLY A 74 4.50 0.89 -12.78
N LYS A 75 4.66 1.92 -11.94
CA LYS A 75 5.45 3.12 -12.24
C LYS A 75 6.92 2.81 -11.99
N ASP A 76 7.68 2.60 -13.08
CA ASP A 76 9.17 2.63 -13.12
C ASP A 76 9.72 4.03 -12.80
#